data_AF-A0A2V6UQI0-F1
#
_entry.id   AF-A0A2V6UQI0-F1
#
_cell.length_a   1.000
_cell.length_b   1.000
_cell.length_c   1.000
_cell.angle_alpha   90.00
_cell.angle_beta   90.00
_cell.angle_gamma   90.00
#
_symmetry.space_group_name_H-M   'P 1'
#
loop_
_entity.id
_entity.type
_entity.pdbx_description
1 polymer ?
#
loop_
_entity_poly.entity_id
_entity_poly.type
_entity_poly.pdbx_seq_one_letter_code
_entity_poly.pdbx_strand_id
1 'polypeptide(L)'
;MAKVSGRGTDAVVAARPAAFRLSSEYEPRGDQPRAIEDLTRHVGGGRRHVVLRGVTGSGKTYTMANLIANTGRPTLVLSPNKTLAAQLFSEFKAFFP
;
A
#
# COMPACT_ATOMS: atom_id res chain seq x y z
N MET A 1 -43.51 -14.64 19.13
CA MET A 1 -42.66 -13.43 19.25
C MET A 1 -41.33 -13.70 18.58
N ALA A 2 -41.09 -13.09 17.42
CA ALA A 2 -39.82 -13.19 16.71
C ALA A 2 -38.77 -12.28 17.38
N LYS A 3 -37.54 -12.77 17.57
CA LYS A 3 -36.40 -11.91 17.91
C LYS A 3 -35.40 -11.96 16.76
N VAL A 4 -35.21 -10.79 16.16
CA VAL A 4 -34.37 -10.51 15.00
C VAL A 4 -32.89 -10.55 15.37
N SER A 5 -32.14 -11.34 14.60
CA SER A 5 -30.80 -11.10 14.04
C SER A 5 -29.86 -10.16 14.83
N GLY A 6 -28.91 -10.77 15.54
CA GLY A 6 -27.65 -10.14 15.90
C GLY A 6 -26.69 -10.22 14.72
N ARG A 7 -26.37 -9.06 14.14
CA ARG A 7 -25.38 -8.85 13.07
C ARG A 7 -24.12 -9.67 13.32
N GLY A 8 -23.73 -10.43 12.31
CA GLY A 8 -22.48 -11.16 12.27
C GLY A 8 -21.34 -10.23 12.64
N THR A 9 -20.51 -10.69 13.58
CA THR A 9 -19.20 -10.11 13.80
C THR A 9 -18.47 -10.13 12.45
N ASP A 10 -18.32 -8.97 11.82
CA ASP A 10 -17.31 -8.75 10.81
C ASP A 10 -15.97 -8.98 11.50
N ALA A 11 -15.58 -10.25 11.57
CA ALA A 11 -14.22 -10.64 11.81
C ALA A 11 -13.43 -10.02 10.67
N VAL A 12 -12.91 -8.82 10.90
CA VAL A 12 -11.78 -8.30 10.16
C VAL A 12 -10.74 -9.39 10.29
N VAL A 13 -10.62 -10.20 9.24
CA VAL A 13 -9.62 -11.27 9.15
C VAL A 13 -8.31 -10.59 9.50
N ALA A 14 -7.77 -10.90 10.68
CA ALA A 14 -6.50 -10.36 11.12
C ALA A 14 -5.46 -10.96 10.19
N ALA A 15 -5.24 -10.28 9.07
CA ALA A 15 -4.35 -10.76 8.04
C ALA A 15 -2.95 -10.81 8.66
N ARG A 16 -2.38 -12.02 8.67
CA ARG A 16 -1.00 -12.21 9.12
C ARG A 16 -0.11 -11.32 8.25
N PRO A 17 0.88 -10.61 8.82
CA PRO A 17 1.78 -9.80 8.03
C PRO A 17 2.43 -10.69 6.97
N ALA A 18 2.19 -10.36 5.70
CA ALA A 18 2.80 -11.05 4.58
C ALA A 18 4.15 -10.39 4.34
N ALA A 19 5.22 -11.19 4.25
CA ALA A 19 6.56 -10.68 3.98
C ALA A 19 6.65 -10.26 2.50
N PHE A 20 6.34 -8.99 2.22
CA PHE A 20 6.54 -8.39 0.90
C PHE A 20 8.02 -8.07 0.69
N ARG A 21 8.68 -8.83 -0.18
CA ARG A 21 10.08 -8.58 -0.57
C ARG A 21 10.11 -7.74 -1.83
N LEU A 22 10.52 -6.48 -1.71
CA LEU A 22 10.68 -5.59 -2.85
C LEU A 22 11.91 -6.01 -3.67
N SER A 23 11.68 -6.32 -4.94
CA SER A 23 12.72 -6.55 -5.95
C SER A 23 12.84 -5.31 -6.84
N SER A 24 14.04 -4.74 -6.94
CA SER A 24 14.31 -3.56 -7.76
C SER A 24 15.81 -3.37 -7.95
N GLU A 25 16.22 -3.00 -9.16
CA GLU A 25 17.59 -2.55 -9.46
C GLU A 25 17.82 -1.09 -9.06
N TYR A 26 16.74 -0.36 -8.79
CA TYR A 26 16.77 1.04 -8.36
C TYR A 26 16.82 1.13 -6.84
N GLU A 27 17.52 2.15 -6.35
CA GLU A 27 17.46 2.62 -4.96
C GLU A 27 16.61 3.89 -4.88
N PRO A 28 15.96 4.18 -3.74
CA PRO A 28 15.23 5.42 -3.54
C PRO A 28 16.14 6.64 -3.70
N ARG A 29 15.71 7.63 -4.49
CA ARG A 29 16.50 8.85 -4.79
C ARG A 29 15.66 10.12 -4.63
N GLY A 30 16.35 11.27 -4.52
CA GLY A 30 15.71 12.57 -4.32
C GLY A 30 14.91 12.61 -3.01
N ASP A 31 13.65 13.02 -3.06
CA ASP A 31 12.78 13.09 -1.88
C ASP A 31 12.17 11.73 -1.47
N GLN A 32 12.37 10.68 -2.27
CA GLN A 32 11.76 9.37 -2.02
C GLN A 32 12.15 8.77 -0.66
N PRO A 33 13.44 8.75 -0.22
CA PRO A 33 13.81 8.16 1.06
C PRO A 33 13.03 8.76 2.23
N ARG A 34 12.95 10.09 2.27
CA ARG A 34 12.22 10.82 3.31
C ARG A 34 10.71 10.57 3.23
N ALA A 35 10.15 10.58 2.02
CA ALA A 35 8.73 10.29 1.83
C ALA A 35 8.37 8.87 2.30
N ILE A 36 9.21 7.87 1.99
CA ILE A 36 9.02 6.48 2.43
C ILE A 36 9.06 6.41 3.96
N GLU A 37 10.07 7.00 4.60
CA GLU A 37 10.20 7.02 6.06
C GLU A 37 8.98 7.65 6.73
N ASP A 38 8.57 8.85 6.29
CA ASP A 38 7.43 9.57 6.85
C ASP A 38 6.14 8.77 6.69
N LEU A 39 5.91 8.18 5.51
CA LEU A 39 4.75 7.33 5.25
C LEU A 39 4.75 6.08 6.14
N THR A 40 5.88 5.37 6.23
CA THR A 40 6.01 4.16 7.06
C THR A 40 5.73 4.49 8.52
N ARG A 41 6.30 5.57 9.06
CA ARG A 41 6.05 6.03 10.44
C ARG A 41 4.57 6.36 10.65
N HIS A 42 3.94 7.08 9.73
CA HIS A 42 2.55 7.48 9.86
C HIS A 42 1.58 6.29 9.81
N VAL A 43 1.78 5.37 8.87
CA VAL A 43 0.94 4.18 8.72
C VAL A 43 1.17 3.20 9.88
N GLY A 44 2.42 2.99 10.29
CA GLY A 44 2.78 2.17 11.45
C GLY A 44 2.26 2.73 12.77
N GLY A 45 2.21 4.05 12.91
CA GLY A 45 1.62 4.76 14.05
C GLY A 45 0.08 4.80 14.05
N GLY A 46 -0.60 4.05 13.17
CA GLY A 46 -2.06 3.93 13.18
C GLY A 46 -2.82 5.12 12.58
N ARG A 47 -2.15 6.05 11.88
CA ARG A 47 -2.87 7.13 11.19
C ARG A 47 -3.73 6.54 10.07
N ARG A 48 -5.03 6.82 10.12
CA ARG A 48 -6.00 6.30 9.12
C ARG A 48 -5.89 6.95 7.75
N HIS A 49 -5.50 8.22 7.69
CA HIS A 49 -5.43 8.98 6.46
C HIS A 49 -4.05 9.63 6.33
N VAL A 50 -3.37 9.31 5.23
CA VAL A 50 -2.03 9.83 4.91
C VAL A 50 -2.01 10.14 3.42
N VAL A 51 -1.40 11.28 3.04
CA VAL A 51 -1.35 11.74 1.65
C VAL A 51 0.11 11.84 1.21
N LEU A 52 0.47 11.11 0.14
CA LEU A 52 1.74 11.30 -0.56
C LEU A 52 1.56 12.42 -1.60
N ARG A 53 2.12 13.60 -1.34
CA ARG A 53 2.16 14.69 -2.32
C ARG A 53 3.40 14.55 -3.20
N GLY A 54 3.23 14.01 -4.40
CA GLY A 54 4.33 13.82 -5.36
C GLY A 54 3.98 14.31 -6.75
N VAL A 55 4.94 15.00 -7.40
CA VAL A 55 4.82 15.46 -8.80
C VAL A 55 4.83 14.28 -9.78
N THR A 56 4.43 14.49 -11.02
CA THR A 56 4.51 13.46 -12.09
C THR A 56 5.98 13.11 -12.36
N GLY A 57 6.26 11.83 -12.61
CA GLY A 57 7.63 11.33 -12.86
C GLY A 57 8.48 11.06 -11.61
N SER A 58 8.01 11.43 -10.41
CA SER A 58 8.76 11.24 -9.15
C SER A 58 8.84 9.79 -8.62
N GLY A 59 8.31 8.80 -9.35
CA GLY A 59 8.33 7.40 -8.90
C GLY A 59 7.37 7.10 -7.73
N LYS A 60 6.15 7.64 -7.78
CA LYS A 60 5.13 7.41 -6.74
C LYS A 60 4.82 5.93 -6.50
N THR A 61 4.75 5.12 -7.56
CA THR A 61 4.51 3.67 -7.41
C THR A 61 5.64 2.99 -6.64
N TYR A 62 6.90 3.31 -6.97
CA TYR A 62 8.06 2.77 -6.27
C TYR A 62 8.10 3.20 -4.79
N THR A 63 7.74 4.45 -4.50
CA THR A 63 7.55 4.95 -3.12
C THR A 63 6.50 4.13 -2.37
N MET A 64 5.35 3.86 -3.00
CA MET A 64 4.30 3.02 -2.40
C MET A 64 4.71 1.55 -2.26
N ALA A 65 5.51 1.01 -3.17
CA ALA A 65 6.03 -0.35 -3.06
C ALA A 65 6.94 -0.50 -1.83
N ASN A 66 7.84 0.46 -1.60
CA ASN A 66 8.64 0.51 -0.37
C ASN A 66 7.77 0.58 0.90
N LEU A 67 6.71 1.39 0.89
CA LEU A 67 5.76 1.47 2.00
C LEU A 67 5.07 0.11 2.27
N ILE A 68 4.62 -0.57 1.22
CA ILE A 68 3.99 -1.90 1.33
C ILE A 68 4.98 -2.92 1.91
N ALA A 69 6.23 -2.92 1.41
CA ALA A 69 7.30 -3.78 1.92
C ALA A 69 7.60 -3.53 3.40
N ASN A 70 7.75 -2.26 3.80
CA ASN A 70 8.05 -1.87 5.18
C ASN A 70 6.90 -2.21 6.15
N THR A 71 5.65 -2.10 5.70
CA THR A 71 4.48 -2.33 6.57
C THR A 71 4.04 -3.78 6.62
N GLY A 72 4.34 -4.59 5.59
CA GLY A 72 3.96 -6.01 5.56
C GLY A 72 2.45 -6.26 5.50
N ARG A 73 1.65 -5.25 5.12
CA ARG A 73 0.18 -5.30 5.17
C ARG A 73 -0.40 -5.65 3.80
N PRO A 74 -1.36 -6.59 3.71
CA PRO A 74 -2.13 -6.76 2.49
C PRO A 74 -2.77 -5.44 2.08
N THR A 75 -2.56 -5.05 0.82
CA THR A 75 -2.85 -3.71 0.34
C THR A 75 -3.77 -3.78 -0.88
N LEU A 76 -4.83 -2.96 -0.86
CA LEU A 76 -5.71 -2.75 -2.00
C LEU A 76 -5.34 -1.43 -2.68
N VAL A 77 -4.96 -1.50 -3.96
CA VAL A 77 -4.67 -0.30 -4.78
C VAL A 77 -5.89 -0.01 -5.65
N LEU A 78 -6.48 1.18 -5.46
CA LEU A 78 -7.62 1.65 -6.24
C LEU A 78 -7.16 2.63 -7.32
N SER A 79 -7.65 2.44 -8.54
CA SER A 79 -7.33 3.27 -9.71
C SER A 79 -8.63 3.79 -10.34
N PRO A 80 -8.66 5.01 -10.89
CA PRO A 80 -9.88 5.60 -11.45
C PRO A 80 -10.29 4.98 -12.79
N ASN A 81 -9.41 4.22 -13.46
CA ASN A 81 -9.73 3.57 -14.73
C ASN A 81 -8.91 2.28 -14.96
N LYS A 82 -9.35 1.50 -15.94
CA LYS A 82 -8.78 0.18 -16.29
C LYS A 82 -7.35 0.28 -16.81
N THR A 83 -7.04 1.31 -17.61
CA THR A 83 -5.70 1.49 -18.19
C THR A 83 -4.66 1.72 -17.11
N LEU A 84 -4.91 2.65 -16.18
CA LEU A 84 -4.03 2.91 -15.06
C LEU A 84 -3.97 1.73 -14.08
N ALA A 85 -5.07 0.98 -13.92
CA ALA A 85 -5.06 -0.24 -13.11
C ALA A 85 -4.12 -1.30 -13.70
N ALA A 86 -4.15 -1.51 -15.03
CA ALA A 86 -3.26 -2.45 -15.71
C ALA A 86 -1.78 -2.02 -15.64
N GLN A 87 -1.52 -0.71 -15.73
CA GLN A 87 -0.16 -0.16 -15.56
C GLN A 87 0.34 -0.43 -14.13
N LEU A 88 -0.42 -0.03 -13.11
CA LEU A 88 -0.06 -0.25 -11.71
C LEU A 88 0.13 -1.74 -11.41
N PHE A 89 -0.72 -2.60 -11.95
CA PHE A 89 -0.57 -4.05 -11.82
C PHE A 89 0.77 -4.53 -12.37
N SER A 90 1.13 -4.12 -13.58
CA SER A 90 2.41 -4.49 -14.21
C SER A 90 3.61 -4.00 -13.40
N GLU A 91 3.56 -2.75 -12.92
CA GLU A 91 4.61 -2.17 -12.06
C GLU A 91 4.75 -2.94 -10.74
N PHE A 92 3.65 -3.18 -10.02
CA PHE A 92 3.69 -3.92 -8.75
C PHE A 92 4.08 -5.38 -8.92
N LYS A 93 3.69 -6.04 -10.02
CA LYS A 93 4.14 -7.40 -10.34
C LYS A 93 5.65 -7.46 -10.56
N ALA A 94 6.24 -6.44 -11.17
CA ALA A 94 7.69 -6.36 -11.33
C ALA A 94 8.40 -6.14 -9.97
N PHE A 95 7.82 -5.30 -9.10
CA PHE A 95 8.35 -5.03 -7.76
C PHE A 95 8.19 -6.20 -6.77
N PHE A 96 7.17 -7.04 -6.97
CA PHE A 96 6.83 -8.16 -6.10
C PHE A 96 6.58 -9.44 -6.94
N PRO A 97 7.64 -10.05 -7.49
CA PRO A 97 7.54 -11.26 -8.32
C PRO A 97 7.07 -12.49 -7.54
#